data_AF-A0A1J4MN40-F1
#
_entry.id   AF-A0A1J4MN40-F1
#
_cell.length_a   1.000
_cell.length_b   1.000
_cell.length_c   1.000
_cell.angle_alpha   90.00
_cell.angle_beta   90.00
_cell.angle_gamma   90.00
#
_symmetry.space_group_name_H-M   'P 1'
#
loop_
_entity.id
_entity.type
_entity.pdbx_description
1 polymer ?
#
loop_
_entity_poly.entity_id
_entity_poly.type
_entity_poly.pdbx_seq_one_letter_code
_entity_poly.pdbx_strand_id
1 'polypeptide(L)'
;MKIYIEFCTILILNVTNLILFLQFNIVNSESSEPNVEKKLVGQKSSNQNIESEEPKDVVSEKIDKSSSELFSVEYSGIKEKLPKPPKRNISSKEEEFVILEKQLETNLSKEIVNVIIMEFEFLVFNSYYLFLTKFWQDLRSNFDNSKLVIGLVNYWQGKESKDLHLSLISFFYKTNINRLKLLLYSSYNKKEKTRKELIKNFLASTHMLSCLDPKKSLAITILIFQNKLIYIYSSYLLYLLSCSYQDLSGMEFNESLKLIIYNEDSVGDKIVSIAGDNIGIFLKCLRKELGVSSRRLPYNYEIKIQYPLNMEKIDFETFGLNLCLSFLELSILRNVEFELNYLILFFGSRFSKPEEVIMARDIFKLITSSEITVSEITALLLYNESTFISLKSKIFSLHNVNISSLKNRFSECIEKINLYQELNGIRFLTDFQERSAKRNNRNERYKNRIRSKYSFML
;
A
#
# COMPACT_ATOMS: atom_id res chain seq x y z
N MET A 1 16.02 -11.66 42.02
CA MET A 1 14.92 -10.68 42.14
C MET A 1 14.70 -9.83 40.87
N LYS A 2 15.74 -9.26 40.23
CA LYS A 2 15.61 -8.49 38.97
C LYS A 2 15.01 -9.27 37.77
N ILE A 3 15.42 -10.53 37.58
CA ILE A 3 14.93 -11.38 36.47
C ILE A 3 13.43 -11.67 36.58
N TYR A 4 12.91 -11.75 37.81
CA TYR A 4 11.49 -12.02 38.05
C TYR A 4 10.61 -10.80 37.71
N ILE A 5 11.15 -9.59 37.87
CA ILE A 5 10.46 -8.34 37.55
C ILE A 5 10.38 -8.14 36.03
N GLU A 6 11.45 -8.44 35.28
CA GLU A 6 11.44 -8.39 33.81
C GLU A 6 10.50 -9.43 33.19
N PHE A 7 10.42 -10.62 33.79
CA PHE A 7 9.48 -11.64 33.31
C PHE A 7 8.03 -11.21 33.59
N CYS A 8 7.76 -10.61 34.75
CA CYS A 8 6.43 -10.11 35.09
C CYS A 8 6.01 -8.92 34.20
N THR A 9 6.91 -8.01 33.84
CA THR A 9 6.57 -6.88 32.96
C THR A 9 6.27 -7.32 31.53
N ILE A 10 7.01 -8.31 30.99
CA ILE A 10 6.72 -8.89 29.67
C ILE A 10 5.39 -9.65 29.68
N LEU A 11 5.11 -10.39 30.76
CA LEU A 11 3.86 -11.13 30.88
C LEU A 11 2.65 -10.19 31.01
N ILE A 12 2.77 -9.11 31.80
CA ILE A 12 1.75 -8.07 31.93
C ILE A 12 1.51 -7.39 30.59
N LEU A 13 2.57 -7.03 29.85
CA LEU A 13 2.46 -6.39 28.53
C LEU A 13 1.71 -7.27 27.52
N ASN A 14 2.03 -8.57 27.49
CA ASN A 14 1.36 -9.54 26.61
C ASN A 14 -0.10 -9.76 26.99
N VAL A 15 -0.42 -9.80 28.29
CA VAL A 15 -1.81 -9.92 28.77
C VAL A 15 -2.60 -8.65 28.46
N THR A 16 -2.03 -7.45 28.60
CA THR A 16 -2.71 -6.21 28.22
C THR A 16 -2.95 -6.11 26.72
N ASN A 17 -2.02 -6.58 25.87
CA ASN A 17 -2.23 -6.62 24.43
C ASN A 17 -3.33 -7.63 24.05
N LEU A 18 -3.40 -8.77 24.72
CA LEU A 18 -4.46 -9.76 24.51
C LEU A 18 -5.84 -9.24 24.94
N ILE A 19 -5.92 -8.53 26.07
CA ILE A 19 -7.16 -7.93 26.56
C ILE A 19 -7.63 -6.81 25.62
N LEU A 20 -6.73 -5.95 25.12
CA LEU A 20 -7.06 -4.91 24.14
C LEU A 20 -7.54 -5.52 22.81
N PHE A 21 -6.94 -6.63 22.38
CA PHE A 21 -7.36 -7.37 21.18
C PHE A 21 -8.75 -7.99 21.36
N LEU A 22 -9.04 -8.59 22.53
CA LEU A 22 -10.35 -9.17 22.83
C LEU A 22 -11.45 -8.11 22.96
N GLN A 23 -11.17 -6.96 23.58
CA GLN A 23 -12.11 -5.83 23.66
C GLN A 23 -12.42 -5.25 22.27
N PHE A 24 -11.44 -5.23 21.37
CA PHE A 24 -11.64 -4.79 19.99
C PHE A 24 -12.57 -5.72 19.19
N ASN A 25 -12.56 -7.02 19.48
CA ASN A 25 -13.41 -8.00 18.80
C ASN A 25 -14.83 -8.08 19.38
N ILE A 26 -15.01 -7.87 20.69
CA ILE A 26 -16.33 -7.93 21.33
C ILE A 26 -17.24 -6.75 20.91
N VAL A 27 -16.67 -5.55 20.73
CA VAL A 27 -17.39 -4.35 20.28
C VAL A 27 -17.95 -4.48 18.84
N ASN A 28 -17.48 -5.45 18.06
CA ASN A 28 -17.99 -5.72 16.70
C ASN A 28 -19.10 -6.79 16.64
N SER A 29 -19.43 -7.46 17.75
CA SER A 29 -20.42 -8.55 17.76
C SER A 29 -21.81 -8.16 18.29
N GLU A 30 -21.94 -7.02 18.99
CA GLU A 30 -23.23 -6.54 19.51
C GLU A 30 -23.65 -5.24 18.82
N SER A 31 -24.12 -5.30 17.57
CA SER A 31 -24.94 -4.19 17.00
C SER A 31 -25.90 -4.61 15.87
N SER A 32 -26.33 -5.87 15.83
CA SER A 32 -27.26 -6.38 14.82
C SER A 32 -28.47 -7.08 15.43
N GLU A 33 -29.36 -6.32 16.07
CA GLU A 33 -30.80 -6.60 16.05
C GLU A 33 -31.58 -5.27 16.02
N PRO A 34 -32.45 -5.01 15.03
CA PRO A 34 -33.40 -3.93 15.11
C PRO A 34 -34.72 -4.44 15.69
N ASN A 35 -35.10 -3.90 16.83
CA ASN A 35 -36.47 -3.96 17.33
C ASN A 35 -37.43 -3.31 16.32
N VAL A 36 -38.47 -4.05 15.97
CA VAL A 36 -39.58 -3.64 15.12
C VAL A 36 -40.53 -2.78 15.95
N GLU A 37 -40.69 -1.50 15.57
CA GLU A 37 -41.88 -0.73 15.94
C GLU A 37 -42.46 0.05 14.74
N LYS A 38 -43.80 0.08 14.74
CA LYS A 38 -44.72 0.37 13.64
C LYS A 38 -44.97 1.87 13.44
N LYS A 39 -45.17 2.25 12.17
CA LYS A 39 -46.12 3.22 11.57
C LYS A 39 -46.50 4.51 12.33
N LEU A 40 -46.33 5.64 11.63
CA LEU A 40 -47.32 6.75 11.41
C LEU A 40 -46.67 7.75 10.42
N VAL A 41 -47.02 7.78 9.12
CA VAL A 41 -48.12 8.51 8.44
C VAL A 41 -48.19 10.01 8.75
N GLY A 42 -48.02 10.84 7.70
CA GLY A 42 -48.39 12.26 7.61
C GLY A 42 -47.39 13.06 6.75
N GLN A 43 -47.67 13.31 5.46
CA GLN A 43 -48.24 14.57 4.90
C GLN A 43 -47.29 15.78 5.00
N LYS A 44 -47.16 16.73 4.06
CA LYS A 44 -47.54 17.00 2.65
C LYS A 44 -46.92 18.39 2.34
N SER A 45 -46.94 18.78 1.06
CA SER A 45 -46.82 20.16 0.50
C SER A 45 -45.39 20.72 0.29
N SER A 46 -45.10 21.59 -0.68
CA SER A 46 -45.51 21.81 -2.09
C SER A 46 -44.78 23.07 -2.59
N ASN A 47 -44.33 23.05 -3.86
CA ASN A 47 -44.06 24.20 -4.76
C ASN A 47 -42.88 25.12 -4.40
N GLN A 48 -42.10 25.69 -5.32
CA GLN A 48 -42.50 26.39 -6.56
C GLN A 48 -41.29 26.60 -7.51
N ASN A 49 -41.55 26.59 -8.82
CA ASN A 49 -40.67 26.95 -9.95
C ASN A 49 -40.27 28.43 -9.93
N ILE A 50 -39.10 28.79 -10.49
CA ILE A 50 -38.89 29.97 -11.38
C ILE A 50 -37.77 29.63 -12.40
N GLU A 51 -38.06 29.95 -13.67
CA GLU A 51 -37.25 29.78 -14.88
C GLU A 51 -36.24 30.93 -15.14
N SER A 52 -35.29 30.61 -16.03
CA SER A 52 -34.64 31.44 -17.07
C SER A 52 -33.80 32.67 -16.69
N GLU A 53 -32.55 32.70 -17.18
CA GLU A 53 -32.18 33.47 -18.38
C GLU A 53 -30.70 33.26 -18.79
N GLU A 54 -30.51 32.91 -20.07
CA GLU A 54 -29.30 33.10 -20.88
C GLU A 54 -29.36 34.52 -21.50
N PRO A 55 -28.25 35.20 -21.89
CA PRO A 55 -27.61 34.84 -23.17
C PRO A 55 -26.11 35.22 -23.41
N LYS A 56 -25.50 34.45 -24.35
CA LYS A 56 -24.65 34.82 -25.52
C LYS A 56 -23.27 35.48 -25.38
N ASP A 57 -22.28 34.71 -25.84
CA ASP A 57 -21.29 34.97 -26.92
C ASP A 57 -20.88 36.42 -27.26
N VAL A 58 -19.56 36.69 -27.30
CA VAL A 58 -18.84 37.22 -28.48
C VAL A 58 -17.34 36.84 -28.42
N VAL A 59 -16.83 36.51 -29.60
CA VAL A 59 -15.57 35.93 -30.05
C VAL A 59 -14.40 36.93 -30.13
N SER A 60 -13.19 36.37 -30.28
CA SER A 60 -11.95 36.89 -30.89
C SER A 60 -10.92 37.55 -29.96
N GLU A 61 -9.61 37.51 -30.19
CA GLU A 61 -8.61 36.67 -30.87
C GLU A 61 -7.29 37.47 -30.68
N LYS A 62 -6.15 36.78 -30.60
CA LYS A 62 -4.78 37.24 -30.92
C LYS A 62 -3.87 37.94 -29.88
N ILE A 63 -2.81 37.18 -29.56
CA ILE A 63 -1.38 37.46 -29.83
C ILE A 63 -0.52 38.21 -28.79
N ASP A 64 0.59 37.52 -28.46
CA ASP A 64 1.95 37.91 -28.08
C ASP A 64 2.36 38.45 -26.69
N LYS A 65 3.25 37.63 -26.09
CA LYS A 65 4.62 37.91 -25.60
C LYS A 65 4.91 39.15 -24.73
N SER A 66 5.50 38.78 -23.59
CA SER A 66 6.76 39.31 -23.01
C SER A 66 6.69 40.46 -22.01
N SER A 67 7.46 40.22 -20.93
CA SER A 67 8.17 41.16 -20.06
C SER A 67 7.38 42.24 -19.32
N SER A 68 7.41 42.15 -17.99
CA SER A 68 7.37 43.33 -17.13
C SER A 68 8.22 43.10 -15.88
N GLU A 69 9.46 43.58 -15.94
CA GLU A 69 10.13 44.16 -14.77
C GLU A 69 9.38 45.44 -14.33
N LEU A 70 9.79 45.94 -13.15
CA LEU A 70 9.45 47.20 -12.49
C LEU A 70 8.18 47.24 -11.62
N PHE A 71 8.42 47.20 -10.31
CA PHE A 71 8.11 48.35 -9.46
C PHE A 71 9.30 48.63 -8.53
N SER A 72 10.14 49.59 -8.94
CA SER A 72 11.12 50.28 -8.10
C SER A 72 10.49 51.59 -7.63
N VAL A 73 10.28 51.72 -6.33
CA VAL A 73 10.04 53.02 -5.68
C VAL A 73 11.24 53.31 -4.80
N GLU A 74 12.01 54.32 -5.20
CA GLU A 74 13.08 54.91 -4.42
C GLU A 74 12.49 55.58 -3.17
N TYR A 75 12.96 55.17 -1.99
CA TYR A 75 13.02 56.04 -0.82
C TYR A 75 14.49 56.24 -0.45
N SER A 76 14.97 57.44 -0.73
CA SER A 76 16.23 57.98 -0.26
C SER A 76 16.07 58.49 1.17
N GLY A 77 17.07 58.22 2.01
CA GLY A 77 17.28 58.99 3.25
C GLY A 77 17.37 58.18 4.54
N ILE A 78 18.63 57.95 4.95
CA ILE A 78 19.21 57.93 6.31
C ILE A 78 20.07 56.67 6.51
N LYS A 79 21.38 56.87 6.34
CA LYS A 79 22.43 55.93 6.73
C LYS A 79 22.56 55.93 8.25
N GLU A 80 21.82 55.07 8.93
CA GLU A 80 22.30 54.52 10.21
C GLU A 80 23.14 53.28 9.91
N LYS A 81 24.44 53.35 10.21
CA LYS A 81 25.32 52.19 10.22
C LYS A 81 24.84 51.26 11.34
N LEU A 82 23.93 50.33 11.02
CA LEU A 82 23.69 49.17 11.87
C LEU A 82 25.04 48.47 12.09
N PRO A 83 25.43 48.14 13.33
CA PRO A 83 26.63 47.36 13.57
C PRO A 83 26.47 46.03 12.83
N LYS A 84 27.46 45.69 12.00
CA LYS A 84 27.54 44.36 11.39
C LYS A 84 27.38 43.33 12.51
N PRO A 85 26.48 42.34 12.38
CA PRO A 85 26.40 41.29 13.37
C PRO A 85 27.79 40.66 13.49
N PRO A 86 28.25 40.33 14.71
CA PRO A 86 29.55 39.71 14.88
C PRO A 86 29.58 38.45 14.03
N LYS A 87 30.58 38.33 13.15
CA LYS A 87 30.91 37.07 12.49
C LYS A 87 31.18 36.07 13.61
N ARG A 88 30.17 35.27 13.97
CA ARG A 88 30.39 34.07 14.76
C ARG A 88 31.28 33.20 13.90
N ASN A 89 32.55 33.07 14.30
CA ASN A 89 33.40 32.00 13.80
C ASN A 89 32.76 30.71 14.32
N ILE A 90 31.91 30.13 13.48
CA ILE A 90 31.33 28.81 13.67
C ILE A 90 32.53 27.87 13.78
N SER A 91 32.62 27.12 14.88
CA SER A 91 33.74 26.19 15.04
C SER A 91 33.68 25.12 13.92
N SER A 92 34.80 24.57 13.49
CA SER A 92 34.84 23.58 12.39
C SER A 92 33.87 22.39 12.60
N LYS A 93 33.58 22.05 13.87
CA LYS A 93 32.59 21.03 14.22
C LYS A 93 31.14 21.46 13.96
N GLU A 94 30.80 22.72 14.25
CA GLU A 94 29.45 23.24 13.99
C GLU A 94 29.17 23.35 12.48
N GLU A 95 30.19 23.66 11.65
CA GLU A 95 30.06 23.62 10.20
C GLU A 95 29.80 22.20 9.68
N GLU A 96 30.51 21.20 10.23
CA GLU A 96 30.27 19.78 9.92
C GLU A 96 28.84 19.32 10.31
N PHE A 97 28.33 19.76 11.46
CA PHE A 97 26.95 19.46 11.88
C PHE A 97 25.91 20.06 10.93
N VAL A 98 26.09 21.31 10.50
CA VAL A 98 25.17 21.98 9.56
C VAL A 98 25.17 21.28 8.19
N ILE A 99 26.33 20.81 7.72
CA ILE A 99 26.43 20.05 6.47
C ILE A 99 25.70 18.71 6.59
N LEU A 100 25.93 17.97 7.69
CA LEU A 100 25.26 16.69 7.94
C LEU A 100 23.74 16.86 8.05
N GLU A 101 23.26 17.89 8.74
CA GLU A 101 21.83 18.17 8.87
C GLU A 101 21.19 18.45 7.50
N LYS A 102 21.82 19.27 6.65
CA LYS A 102 21.34 19.53 5.29
C LYS A 102 21.34 18.27 4.41
N GLN A 103 22.34 17.42 4.54
CA GLN A 103 22.38 16.13 3.84
C GLN A 103 21.25 15.21 4.29
N LEU A 104 21.01 15.11 5.59
CA LEU A 104 19.90 14.34 6.16
C LEU A 104 18.54 14.86 5.70
N GLU A 105 18.35 16.18 5.72
CA GLU A 105 17.14 16.82 5.22
C GLU A 105 16.91 16.49 3.74
N THR A 106 17.94 16.64 2.91
CA THR A 106 17.86 16.37 1.48
C THR A 106 17.50 14.91 1.21
N ASN A 107 18.17 13.98 1.90
CA ASN A 107 17.94 12.54 1.73
C ASN A 107 16.55 12.13 2.19
N LEU A 108 16.12 12.56 3.38
CA LEU A 108 14.79 12.23 3.91
C LEU A 108 13.66 12.88 3.10
N SER A 109 13.88 14.07 2.55
CA SER A 109 12.89 14.73 1.69
C SER A 109 12.73 14.01 0.35
N LYS A 110 13.83 13.56 -0.26
CA LYS A 110 13.80 12.74 -1.48
C LYS A 110 13.09 11.41 -1.26
N GLU A 111 13.36 10.78 -0.13
CA GLU A 111 12.86 9.45 0.21
C GLU A 111 11.55 9.46 1.02
N ILE A 112 10.86 10.59 1.12
CA ILE A 112 9.72 10.75 2.05
C ILE A 112 8.59 9.73 1.82
N VAL A 113 8.31 9.39 0.56
CA VAL A 113 7.32 8.35 0.21
C VAL A 113 7.72 7.01 0.82
N ASN A 114 8.98 6.61 0.64
CA ASN A 114 9.51 5.37 1.19
C ASN A 114 9.54 5.40 2.71
N VAL A 115 9.94 6.51 3.33
CA VAL A 115 9.97 6.68 4.78
C VAL A 115 8.58 6.53 5.41
N ILE A 116 7.54 7.11 4.80
CA ILE A 116 6.15 6.98 5.27
C ILE A 116 5.66 5.52 5.16
N ILE A 117 5.95 4.88 4.03
CA ILE A 117 5.59 3.47 3.82
C ILE A 117 6.35 2.57 4.80
N MET A 118 7.63 2.83 5.06
CA MET A 118 8.42 2.08 6.02
C MET A 118 7.90 2.26 7.45
N GLU A 119 7.57 3.49 7.86
CA GLU A 119 6.94 3.76 9.16
C GLU A 119 5.63 2.98 9.29
N PHE A 120 4.80 2.98 8.25
CA PHE A 120 3.55 2.25 8.21
C PHE A 120 3.75 0.73 8.30
N GLU A 121 4.63 0.17 7.48
CA GLU A 121 4.94 -1.27 7.48
C GLU A 121 5.61 -1.73 8.77
N PHE A 122 6.42 -0.87 9.40
CA PHE A 122 6.94 -1.12 10.73
C PHE A 122 5.80 -1.30 11.73
N LEU A 123 4.81 -0.41 11.72
CA LEU A 123 3.69 -0.44 12.66
C LEU A 123 2.71 -1.60 12.40
N VAL A 124 2.45 -1.92 11.13
CA VAL A 124 1.42 -2.89 10.74
C VAL A 124 1.96 -4.30 10.62
N PHE A 125 3.16 -4.45 10.05
CA PHE A 125 3.75 -5.77 9.75
C PHE A 125 4.99 -6.07 10.60
N ASN A 126 5.32 -5.22 11.58
CA ASN A 126 6.51 -5.42 12.40
C ASN A 126 7.79 -5.59 11.55
N SER A 127 7.87 -4.87 10.43
CA SER A 127 8.89 -5.06 9.36
C SER A 127 10.32 -4.65 9.73
N TYR A 128 10.62 -4.38 11.00
CA TYR A 128 11.94 -3.91 11.42
C TYR A 128 13.05 -4.88 11.01
N TYR A 129 12.82 -6.19 11.14
CA TYR A 129 13.84 -7.18 10.80
C TYR A 129 14.12 -7.16 9.29
N LEU A 130 13.06 -7.11 8.47
CA LEU A 130 13.16 -7.01 7.01
C LEU A 130 14.03 -5.81 6.60
N PHE A 131 13.78 -4.62 7.13
CA PHE A 131 14.52 -3.40 6.74
C PHE A 131 16.02 -3.44 7.11
N LEU A 132 16.38 -4.23 8.11
CA LEU A 132 17.76 -4.42 8.53
C LEU A 132 18.48 -5.56 7.78
N THR A 133 17.77 -6.34 6.95
CA THR A 133 18.40 -7.38 6.13
C THR A 133 19.20 -6.79 4.98
N LYS A 134 20.28 -7.47 4.61
CA LYS A 134 21.08 -7.09 3.45
C LYS A 134 20.28 -7.28 2.16
N PHE A 135 19.45 -8.32 2.09
CA PHE A 135 18.54 -8.55 0.97
C PHE A 135 17.67 -7.33 0.66
N TRP A 136 16.99 -6.78 1.66
CA TRP A 136 16.11 -5.62 1.48
C TRP A 136 16.89 -4.37 1.06
N GLN A 137 18.06 -4.15 1.63
CA GLN A 137 18.91 -2.99 1.33
C GLN A 137 19.43 -3.05 -0.11
N ASP A 138 19.90 -4.23 -0.55
CA ASP A 138 20.41 -4.44 -1.90
C ASP A 138 19.29 -4.31 -2.97
N LEU A 139 18.05 -4.71 -2.65
CA LEU A 139 16.90 -4.53 -3.55
C LEU A 139 16.50 -3.07 -3.75
N ARG A 140 16.82 -2.20 -2.79
CA ARG A 140 16.37 -0.80 -2.78
C ARG A 140 17.56 0.15 -2.88
N SER A 141 18.55 -0.22 -3.69
CA SER A 141 19.86 0.43 -3.93
C SER A 141 19.85 1.96 -4.15
N ASN A 142 18.69 2.60 -4.28
CA ASN A 142 18.55 4.06 -4.23
C ASN A 142 18.65 4.64 -2.80
N PHE A 143 18.47 3.81 -1.76
CA PHE A 143 18.81 4.17 -0.38
C PHE A 143 20.32 3.98 -0.16
N ASP A 144 21.12 4.91 -0.68
CA ASP A 144 22.59 4.96 -0.48
C ASP A 144 23.03 5.17 0.99
N ASN A 145 22.11 5.00 1.93
CA ASN A 145 22.28 5.40 3.32
C ASN A 145 21.69 4.33 4.24
N SER A 146 22.29 3.13 4.26
CA SER A 146 21.96 2.06 5.21
C SER A 146 21.90 2.57 6.66
N LYS A 147 22.77 3.54 7.00
CA LYS A 147 22.73 4.26 8.28
C LYS A 147 21.42 5.00 8.53
N LEU A 148 20.82 5.62 7.52
CA LEU A 148 19.52 6.28 7.62
C LEU A 148 18.43 5.27 7.97
N VAL A 149 18.38 4.13 7.27
CA VAL A 149 17.42 3.05 7.55
C VAL A 149 17.59 2.53 8.98
N ILE A 150 18.83 2.22 9.38
CA ILE A 150 19.13 1.75 10.73
C ILE A 150 18.72 2.81 11.78
N GLY A 151 19.03 4.08 11.54
CA GLY A 151 18.68 5.18 12.42
C GLY A 151 17.17 5.33 12.60
N LEU A 152 16.40 5.25 11.51
CA LEU A 152 14.93 5.29 11.54
C LEU A 152 14.35 4.08 12.30
N VAL A 153 14.84 2.88 12.02
CA VAL A 153 14.39 1.66 12.72
C VAL A 153 14.72 1.73 14.21
N ASN A 154 15.91 2.19 14.59
CA ASN A 154 16.28 2.38 15.99
C ASN A 154 15.34 3.38 16.68
N TYR A 155 15.03 4.49 16.02
CA TYR A 155 14.06 5.47 16.51
C TYR A 155 12.68 4.85 16.75
N TRP A 156 12.12 4.13 15.77
CA TRP A 156 10.80 3.50 15.90
C TRP A 156 10.77 2.38 16.95
N GLN A 157 11.88 1.68 17.15
CA GLN A 157 12.04 0.69 18.23
C GLN A 157 12.28 1.31 19.62
N GLY A 158 12.44 2.64 19.71
CA GLY A 158 12.80 3.31 20.96
C GLY A 158 14.19 2.94 21.49
N LYS A 159 15.10 2.50 20.60
CA LYS A 159 16.47 2.13 20.96
C LYS A 159 17.40 3.32 20.82
N GLU A 160 18.13 3.63 21.89
CA GLU A 160 19.20 4.61 21.84
C GLU A 160 20.46 3.99 21.21
N SER A 161 21.07 4.73 20.28
CA SER A 161 22.30 4.32 19.64
C SER A 161 23.52 4.96 20.29
N LYS A 162 24.58 4.17 20.50
CA LYS A 162 25.91 4.70 20.87
C LYS A 162 26.63 5.37 19.70
N ASP A 163 26.24 5.06 18.46
CA ASP A 163 26.72 5.74 17.27
C ASP A 163 26.04 7.12 17.14
N LEU A 164 26.86 8.17 17.17
CA LEU A 164 26.43 9.57 17.07
C LEU A 164 25.63 9.84 15.79
N HIS A 165 26.00 9.28 14.65
CA HIS A 165 25.29 9.49 13.39
C HIS A 165 23.86 8.93 13.44
N LEU A 166 23.68 7.74 14.00
CA LEU A 166 22.36 7.12 14.13
C LEU A 166 21.47 7.90 15.11
N SER A 167 22.07 8.43 16.19
CA SER A 167 21.38 9.29 17.15
C SER A 167 20.98 10.64 16.53
N LEU A 168 21.81 11.22 15.66
CA LEU A 168 21.48 12.42 14.89
C LEU A 168 20.32 12.18 13.92
N ILE A 169 20.31 11.06 13.20
CA ILE A 169 19.20 10.68 12.31
C ILE A 169 17.89 10.60 13.10
N SER A 170 17.93 9.89 14.24
CA SER A 170 16.78 9.72 15.12
C SER A 170 16.26 11.06 15.64
N PHE A 171 17.15 11.93 16.09
CA PHE A 171 16.84 13.27 16.57
C PHE A 171 16.26 14.16 15.47
N PHE A 172 16.89 14.17 14.29
CA PHE A 172 16.42 14.95 13.15
C PHE A 172 15.03 14.50 12.71
N TYR A 173 14.81 13.18 12.57
CA TYR A 173 13.51 12.63 12.21
C TYR A 173 12.44 13.00 13.23
N LYS A 174 12.70 12.82 14.54
CA LYS A 174 11.79 13.22 15.62
C LYS A 174 11.35 14.68 15.51
N THR A 175 12.30 15.57 15.18
CA THR A 175 12.07 17.02 15.15
C THR A 175 11.41 17.49 13.85
N ASN A 176 11.72 16.84 12.72
CA ASN A 176 11.33 17.32 11.39
C ASN A 176 10.25 16.48 10.68
N ILE A 177 9.86 15.31 11.19
CA ILE A 177 8.95 14.40 10.47
C ILE A 177 7.62 15.04 10.06
N ASN A 178 7.02 15.89 10.90
CA ASN A 178 5.77 16.56 10.54
C ASN A 178 5.96 17.52 9.36
N ARG A 179 7.09 18.26 9.34
CA ARG A 179 7.45 19.15 8.23
C ARG A 179 7.68 18.36 6.94
N LEU A 180 8.34 17.20 7.03
CA LEU A 180 8.54 16.32 5.89
C LEU A 180 7.22 15.73 5.37
N LYS A 181 6.32 15.30 6.25
CA LYS A 181 4.98 14.81 5.88
C LYS A 181 4.16 15.89 5.17
N LEU A 182 4.31 17.16 5.54
CA LEU A 182 3.67 18.29 4.87
C LEU A 182 4.17 18.52 3.43
N LEU A 183 5.40 18.10 3.08
CA LEU A 183 5.91 18.15 1.71
C LEU A 183 5.14 17.20 0.79
N LEU A 184 4.71 16.05 1.32
CA LEU A 184 3.94 15.07 0.56
C LEU A 184 2.43 15.33 0.62
N TYR A 185 1.92 15.75 1.77
CA TYR A 185 0.51 16.06 1.98
C TYR A 185 0.36 17.34 2.82
N SER A 186 0.10 18.46 2.16
CA SER A 186 0.06 19.80 2.79
C SER A 186 -1.03 19.97 3.86
N SER A 187 -2.09 19.16 3.82
CA SER A 187 -3.17 19.15 4.82
C SER A 187 -2.94 18.16 5.97
N TYR A 188 -1.73 17.58 6.05
CA TYR A 188 -1.34 16.71 7.16
C TYR A 188 -1.41 17.48 8.48
N ASN A 189 -2.01 16.85 9.48
CA ASN A 189 -2.07 17.36 10.83
C ASN A 189 -1.78 16.20 11.78
N LYS A 190 -1.02 16.44 12.85
CA LYS A 190 -0.74 15.43 13.88
C LYS A 190 -1.94 15.16 14.79
N LYS A 191 -2.86 16.11 14.91
CA LYS A 191 -4.06 15.97 15.76
C LYS A 191 -4.94 14.84 15.21
N GLU A 192 -5.44 14.00 16.11
CA GLU A 192 -6.41 12.96 15.75
C GLU A 192 -7.67 13.61 15.18
N LYS A 193 -8.12 13.09 14.03
CA LYS A 193 -9.28 13.61 13.31
C LYS A 193 -10.46 12.67 13.48
N THR A 194 -11.66 13.25 13.49
CA THR A 194 -12.90 12.46 13.48
C THR A 194 -13.06 11.71 12.16
N ARG A 195 -13.83 10.62 12.15
CA ARG A 195 -14.19 9.90 10.92
C ARG A 195 -14.67 10.84 9.81
N LYS A 196 -15.53 11.81 10.15
CA LYS A 196 -16.09 12.76 9.20
C LYS A 196 -15.00 13.61 8.55
N GLU A 197 -14.08 14.13 9.36
CA GLU A 197 -12.95 14.93 8.87
C GLU A 197 -11.99 14.11 8.01
N LEU A 198 -11.72 12.85 8.37
CA LEU A 198 -10.89 11.95 7.58
C LEU A 198 -11.49 11.73 6.18
N ILE A 199 -12.80 11.46 6.11
CA ILE A 199 -13.52 11.30 4.83
C ILE A 199 -13.53 12.59 4.01
N LYS A 200 -13.78 13.75 4.63
CA LYS A 200 -13.69 15.05 3.95
C LYS A 200 -12.30 15.30 3.36
N ASN A 201 -11.26 15.04 4.15
CA ASN A 201 -9.88 15.20 3.71
C ASN A 201 -9.56 14.28 2.54
N PHE A 202 -10.02 13.03 2.58
CA PHE A 202 -9.87 12.10 1.46
C PHE A 202 -10.51 12.66 0.19
N LEU A 203 -11.79 13.05 0.25
CA LEU A 203 -12.52 13.61 -0.90
C LEU A 203 -11.85 14.86 -1.49
N ALA A 204 -11.36 15.77 -0.64
CA ALA A 204 -10.66 16.98 -1.06
C ALA A 204 -9.29 16.70 -1.72
N SER A 205 -8.67 15.56 -1.40
CA SER A 205 -7.29 15.24 -1.81
C SER A 205 -7.23 14.20 -2.95
N THR A 206 -8.37 13.85 -3.54
CA THR A 206 -8.47 12.84 -4.61
C THR A 206 -7.62 13.16 -5.83
N HIS A 207 -7.50 14.45 -6.18
CA HIS A 207 -6.64 14.94 -7.27
C HIS A 207 -5.13 14.68 -7.05
N MET A 208 -4.69 14.40 -5.81
CA MET A 208 -3.29 14.08 -5.51
C MET A 208 -2.96 12.60 -5.74
N LEU A 209 -3.98 11.74 -5.94
CA LEU A 209 -3.81 10.30 -6.11
C LEU A 209 -3.79 9.96 -7.59
N SER A 210 -2.59 9.73 -8.15
CA SER A 210 -2.41 9.43 -9.57
C SER A 210 -2.40 7.92 -9.80
N CYS A 211 -3.13 7.43 -10.81
CA CYS A 211 -3.09 6.02 -11.23
C CYS A 211 -1.72 5.57 -11.76
N LEU A 212 -0.81 6.51 -12.06
CA LEU A 212 0.55 6.23 -12.55
C LEU A 212 1.56 5.94 -11.43
N ASP A 213 1.24 6.35 -10.20
CA ASP A 213 2.13 6.17 -9.03
C ASP A 213 1.34 5.63 -7.83
N PRO A 214 1.05 4.31 -7.82
CA PRO A 214 0.31 3.67 -6.74
C PRO A 214 1.05 3.77 -5.41
N LYS A 215 2.38 3.74 -5.42
CA LYS A 215 3.21 3.82 -4.22
C LYS A 215 3.10 5.19 -3.55
N LYS A 216 3.20 6.29 -4.30
CA LYS A 216 2.96 7.63 -3.77
C LYS A 216 1.51 7.79 -3.31
N SER A 217 0.56 7.25 -4.05
CA SER A 217 -0.86 7.27 -3.69
C SER A 217 -1.14 6.52 -2.37
N LEU A 218 -0.46 5.40 -2.12
CA LEU A 218 -0.48 4.69 -0.85
C LEU A 218 0.06 5.56 0.29
N ALA A 219 1.22 6.21 0.11
CA ALA A 219 1.80 7.09 1.12
C ALA A 219 0.88 8.27 1.48
N ILE A 220 0.26 8.91 0.48
CA ILE A 220 -0.72 9.98 0.70
C ILE A 220 -1.95 9.43 1.44
N THR A 221 -2.44 8.25 1.06
CA THR A 221 -3.57 7.59 1.72
C THR A 221 -3.29 7.29 3.20
N ILE A 222 -2.08 6.81 3.52
CA ILE A 222 -1.61 6.61 4.90
C ILE A 222 -1.64 7.92 5.68
N LEU A 223 -1.16 9.02 5.08
CA LEU A 223 -1.16 10.34 5.73
C LEU A 223 -2.56 10.91 5.95
N ILE A 224 -3.47 10.74 5.00
CA ILE A 224 -4.87 11.19 5.11
C ILE A 224 -5.55 10.51 6.29
N PHE A 225 -5.40 9.18 6.40
CA PHE A 225 -6.13 8.36 7.37
C PHE A 225 -5.38 8.10 8.69
N GLN A 226 -4.17 8.67 8.88
CA GLN A 226 -3.44 8.67 10.16
C GLN A 226 -3.38 7.28 10.83
N ASN A 227 -2.98 6.24 10.08
CA ASN A 227 -2.87 4.85 10.53
C ASN A 227 -4.20 4.17 10.92
N LYS A 228 -5.37 4.73 10.60
CA LYS A 228 -6.66 4.02 10.74
C LYS A 228 -6.79 2.95 9.64
N LEU A 229 -6.29 1.74 9.92
CA LEU A 229 -6.06 0.66 8.95
C LEU A 229 -7.24 0.33 8.05
N ILE A 230 -8.45 0.20 8.60
CA ILE A 230 -9.66 -0.11 7.82
C ILE A 230 -9.91 0.93 6.72
N TYR A 231 -9.70 2.21 7.02
CA TYR A 231 -9.86 3.28 6.03
C TYR A 231 -8.73 3.31 5.02
N ILE A 232 -7.48 3.08 5.45
CA ILE A 232 -6.32 2.98 4.54
C ILE A 232 -6.56 1.84 3.55
N TYR A 233 -6.91 0.65 4.05
CA TYR A 233 -7.24 -0.50 3.23
C TYR A 233 -8.39 -0.21 2.26
N SER A 234 -9.54 0.26 2.77
CA SER A 234 -10.73 0.45 1.94
C SER A 234 -10.54 1.53 0.88
N SER A 235 -9.91 2.66 1.24
CA SER A 235 -9.64 3.73 0.28
C SER A 235 -8.57 3.35 -0.74
N TYR A 236 -7.52 2.63 -0.33
CA TYR A 236 -6.48 2.21 -1.26
C TYR A 236 -6.96 1.10 -2.19
N LEU A 237 -7.75 0.12 -1.71
CA LEU A 237 -8.39 -0.86 -2.56
C LEU A 237 -9.36 -0.21 -3.55
N LEU A 238 -10.16 0.77 -3.11
CA LEU A 238 -11.01 1.55 -4.00
C LEU A 238 -10.19 2.27 -5.07
N TYR A 239 -9.06 2.88 -4.69
CA TYR A 239 -8.12 3.51 -5.62
C TYR A 239 -7.58 2.51 -6.65
N LEU A 240 -7.08 1.36 -6.19
CA LEU A 240 -6.53 0.34 -7.09
C LEU A 240 -7.58 -0.13 -8.10
N LEU A 241 -8.79 -0.44 -7.64
CA LEU A 241 -9.88 -0.86 -8.50
C LEU A 241 -10.29 0.25 -9.47
N SER A 242 -10.42 1.49 -9.00
CA SER A 242 -10.76 2.62 -9.87
C SER A 242 -9.76 2.80 -11.01
N CYS A 243 -8.45 2.61 -10.72
CA CYS A 243 -7.38 2.77 -11.69
C CYS A 243 -7.16 1.55 -12.60
N SER A 244 -7.71 0.38 -12.26
CA SER A 244 -7.51 -0.86 -13.01
C SER A 244 -8.79 -1.43 -13.61
N TYR A 245 -9.97 -0.92 -13.25
CA TYR A 245 -11.25 -1.39 -13.77
C TYR A 245 -11.39 -1.05 -15.26
N GLN A 246 -11.80 -2.03 -16.06
CA GLN A 246 -11.77 -1.95 -17.52
C GLN A 246 -12.63 -0.80 -18.06
N ASP A 247 -13.84 -0.59 -17.52
CA ASP A 247 -14.75 0.49 -17.96
C ASP A 247 -14.22 1.90 -17.61
N LEU A 248 -13.22 2.00 -16.74
CA LEU A 248 -12.60 3.26 -16.29
C LEU A 248 -11.19 3.47 -16.86
N SER A 249 -10.76 2.60 -17.79
CA SER A 249 -9.42 2.64 -18.35
C SER A 249 -9.12 3.98 -19.02
N GLY A 250 -8.06 4.64 -18.56
CA GLY A 250 -7.58 5.91 -19.11
C GLY A 250 -8.11 7.16 -18.40
N MET A 251 -9.04 7.02 -17.45
CA MET A 251 -9.51 8.12 -16.61
C MET A 251 -8.54 8.40 -15.45
N GLU A 252 -8.54 9.64 -14.97
CA GLU A 252 -7.91 9.96 -13.70
C GLU A 252 -8.72 9.38 -12.52
N PHE A 253 -8.06 9.18 -11.37
CA PHE A 253 -8.72 8.61 -10.18
C PHE A 253 -9.87 9.49 -9.68
N ASN A 254 -9.70 10.81 -9.68
CA ASN A 254 -10.72 11.78 -9.26
C ASN A 254 -12.02 11.68 -10.09
N GLU A 255 -11.90 11.45 -11.40
CA GLU A 255 -13.00 11.27 -12.35
C GLU A 255 -13.67 9.92 -12.13
N SER A 256 -12.87 8.86 -12.10
CA SER A 256 -13.30 7.48 -11.81
C SER A 256 -14.09 7.41 -10.50
N LEU A 257 -13.59 8.07 -9.46
CA LEU A 257 -14.24 8.11 -8.15
C LEU A 257 -15.59 8.82 -8.18
N LYS A 258 -15.75 9.88 -8.98
CA LYS A 258 -17.06 10.53 -9.15
C LYS A 258 -18.07 9.55 -9.73
N LEU A 259 -17.73 8.86 -10.83
CA LEU A 259 -18.60 7.87 -11.45
C LEU A 259 -19.01 6.77 -10.46
N ILE A 260 -18.07 6.29 -9.65
CA ILE A 260 -18.31 5.28 -8.61
C ILE A 260 -19.24 5.80 -7.49
N ILE A 261 -19.00 7.03 -7.01
CA ILE A 261 -19.80 7.64 -5.93
C ILE A 261 -21.23 7.88 -6.39
N TYR A 262 -21.42 8.47 -7.57
CA TYR A 262 -22.75 8.74 -8.14
C TYR A 262 -23.40 7.50 -8.74
N ASN A 263 -22.63 6.41 -8.86
CA ASN A 263 -23.06 5.15 -9.46
C ASN A 263 -23.57 5.32 -10.90
N GLU A 264 -22.87 6.16 -11.66
CA GLU A 264 -23.13 6.34 -13.08
C GLU A 264 -22.85 5.01 -13.80
N ASP A 265 -23.75 4.63 -14.71
CA ASP A 265 -23.72 3.35 -15.43
C ASP A 265 -23.56 2.10 -14.54
N SER A 266 -24.04 2.19 -13.29
CA SER A 266 -23.88 1.15 -12.27
C SER A 266 -22.42 0.80 -11.93
N VAL A 267 -21.46 1.67 -12.26
CA VAL A 267 -20.03 1.43 -12.04
C VAL A 267 -19.73 1.23 -10.56
N GLY A 268 -20.36 2.02 -9.68
CA GLY A 268 -20.16 1.89 -8.24
C GLY A 268 -20.59 0.53 -7.71
N ASP A 269 -21.70 -0.01 -8.20
CA ASP A 269 -22.19 -1.33 -7.81
C ASP A 269 -21.32 -2.45 -8.38
N LYS A 270 -20.83 -2.29 -9.61
CA LYS A 270 -19.85 -3.20 -10.20
C LYS A 270 -18.58 -3.29 -9.34
N ILE A 271 -18.03 -2.15 -8.91
CA ILE A 271 -16.87 -2.09 -8.00
C ILE A 271 -17.18 -2.79 -6.66
N VAL A 272 -18.36 -2.57 -6.07
CA VAL A 272 -18.77 -3.26 -4.83
C VAL A 272 -18.86 -4.76 -5.02
N SER A 273 -19.40 -5.24 -6.15
CA SER A 273 -19.50 -6.68 -6.44
C SER A 273 -18.14 -7.37 -6.52
N ILE A 274 -17.10 -6.66 -6.96
CA ILE A 274 -15.72 -7.17 -7.05
C ILE A 274 -15.04 -7.15 -5.67
N ALA A 275 -15.23 -6.06 -4.93
CA ALA A 275 -14.45 -5.76 -3.73
C ALA A 275 -15.08 -6.24 -2.42
N GLY A 276 -16.39 -6.49 -2.43
CA GLY A 276 -17.17 -6.91 -1.27
C GLY A 276 -17.56 -5.78 -0.31
N ASP A 277 -18.07 -6.18 0.85
CA ASP A 277 -18.79 -5.29 1.77
C ASP A 277 -17.93 -4.17 2.37
N ASN A 278 -16.62 -4.38 2.53
CA ASN A 278 -15.72 -3.35 3.07
C ASN A 278 -15.72 -2.09 2.21
N ILE A 279 -15.68 -2.25 0.88
CA ILE A 279 -15.82 -1.12 -0.06
C ILE A 279 -17.25 -0.61 -0.07
N GLY A 280 -18.25 -1.48 -0.02
CA GLY A 280 -19.66 -1.07 0.07
C GLY A 280 -19.94 -0.15 1.26
N ILE A 281 -19.41 -0.48 2.44
CA ILE A 281 -19.52 0.34 3.66
C ILE A 281 -18.76 1.67 3.48
N PHE A 282 -17.55 1.63 2.92
CA PHE A 282 -16.76 2.84 2.70
C PHE A 282 -17.44 3.80 1.71
N LEU A 283 -17.96 3.31 0.58
CA LEU A 283 -18.71 4.09 -0.39
C LEU A 283 -19.99 4.70 0.19
N LYS A 284 -20.73 3.95 1.04
CA LYS A 284 -21.87 4.51 1.78
C LYS A 284 -21.47 5.72 2.63
N CYS A 285 -20.27 5.70 3.22
CA CYS A 285 -19.75 6.82 3.99
C CYS A 285 -19.41 8.04 3.12
N LEU A 286 -18.77 7.80 1.97
CA LEU A 286 -18.47 8.87 1.02
C LEU A 286 -19.75 9.55 0.50
N ARG A 287 -20.73 8.74 0.09
CA ARG A 287 -22.04 9.22 -0.40
C ARG A 287 -22.78 10.04 0.66
N LYS A 288 -22.79 9.56 1.92
CA LYS A 288 -23.39 10.29 3.04
C LYS A 288 -22.74 11.65 3.26
N GLU A 289 -21.41 11.74 3.15
CA GLU A 289 -20.69 13.01 3.34
C GLU A 289 -20.97 14.03 2.23
N LEU A 290 -21.20 13.55 1.00
CA LEU A 290 -21.53 14.38 -0.16
C LEU A 290 -23.03 14.67 -0.30
N GLY A 291 -23.88 14.17 0.59
CA GLY A 291 -25.34 14.32 0.48
C GLY A 291 -25.95 13.55 -0.69
N VAL A 292 -25.23 12.58 -1.27
CA VAL A 292 -25.70 11.76 -2.40
C VAL A 292 -26.62 10.67 -1.86
N SER A 293 -27.90 10.74 -2.21
CA SER A 293 -28.86 9.69 -1.89
C SER A 293 -28.47 8.39 -2.60
N SER A 294 -28.21 7.32 -1.85
CA SER A 294 -27.97 6.01 -2.42
C SER A 294 -29.24 5.57 -3.17
N ARG A 295 -29.20 5.55 -4.50
CA ARG A 295 -30.14 4.69 -5.24
C ARG A 295 -29.84 3.27 -4.78
N ARG A 296 -30.74 2.69 -3.97
CA ARG A 296 -30.61 1.30 -3.53
C ARG A 296 -30.72 0.44 -4.78
N LEU A 297 -29.71 -0.39 -5.04
CA LEU A 297 -29.95 -1.53 -5.91
C LEU A 297 -30.85 -2.55 -5.21
N PRO A 298 -31.66 -3.29 -5.98
CA PRO A 298 -32.34 -4.48 -5.48
C PRO A 298 -31.29 -5.46 -4.97
N TYR A 299 -31.55 -6.03 -3.79
CA TYR A 299 -30.66 -6.88 -2.98
C TYR A 299 -30.22 -8.21 -3.66
N ASN A 300 -30.46 -8.39 -4.97
CA ASN A 300 -30.48 -9.71 -5.62
C ASN A 300 -30.01 -9.75 -7.09
N TYR A 301 -29.34 -8.73 -7.62
CA TYR A 301 -28.66 -8.87 -8.92
C TYR A 301 -27.19 -9.21 -8.69
N GLU A 302 -26.83 -10.49 -8.86
CA GLU A 302 -25.46 -10.87 -9.16
C GLU A 302 -25.08 -10.20 -10.50
N ILE A 303 -24.45 -9.02 -10.44
CA ILE A 303 -23.86 -8.42 -11.63
C ILE A 303 -22.69 -9.32 -12.01
N LYS A 304 -22.89 -10.21 -12.98
CA LYS A 304 -21.83 -11.05 -13.53
C LYS A 304 -20.91 -10.19 -14.38
N ILE A 305 -19.83 -9.71 -13.78
CA ILE A 305 -18.77 -9.01 -14.51
C ILE A 305 -17.75 -10.05 -14.96
N GLN A 306 -17.57 -10.17 -16.27
CA GLN A 306 -16.47 -10.96 -16.82
C GLN A 306 -15.24 -10.06 -16.90
N TYR A 307 -14.13 -10.54 -16.33
CA TYR A 307 -12.79 -9.93 -16.46
C TYR A 307 -12.76 -8.43 -16.13
N PRO A 308 -13.10 -8.04 -14.89
CA PRO A 308 -13.33 -6.64 -14.54
C PRO A 308 -12.12 -5.72 -14.69
N LEU A 309 -10.90 -6.27 -14.76
CA LEU A 309 -9.67 -5.50 -14.63
C LEU A 309 -8.87 -5.51 -15.93
N ASN A 310 -8.31 -4.36 -16.29
CA ASN A 310 -7.42 -4.20 -17.42
C ASN A 310 -6.02 -4.77 -17.09
N MET A 311 -5.87 -6.07 -17.29
CA MET A 311 -4.63 -6.80 -17.04
C MET A 311 -3.69 -6.84 -18.26
N GLU A 312 -4.10 -6.32 -19.42
CA GLU A 312 -3.31 -6.34 -20.67
C GLU A 312 -2.03 -5.49 -20.57
N LYS A 313 -2.00 -4.54 -19.63
CA LYS A 313 -0.85 -3.65 -19.39
C LYS A 313 0.28 -4.30 -18.60
N ILE A 314 0.10 -5.51 -18.10
CA ILE A 314 1.10 -6.20 -17.29
C ILE A 314 2.12 -6.89 -18.21
N ASP A 315 3.39 -6.52 -18.05
CA ASP A 315 4.49 -7.35 -18.55
C ASP A 315 4.71 -8.50 -17.55
N PHE A 316 4.20 -9.68 -17.89
CA PHE A 316 4.21 -10.84 -16.99
C PHE A 316 5.60 -11.35 -16.64
N GLU A 317 6.63 -11.10 -17.46
CA GLU A 317 8.00 -11.52 -17.12
C GLU A 317 8.58 -10.63 -16.03
N THR A 318 8.49 -9.32 -16.21
CA THR A 318 8.94 -8.32 -15.22
C THR A 318 8.10 -8.39 -13.95
N PHE A 319 6.78 -8.50 -14.08
CA PHE A 319 5.87 -8.70 -12.95
C PHE A 319 6.21 -9.99 -12.19
N GLY A 320 6.49 -11.09 -12.89
CA GLY A 320 6.85 -12.36 -12.29
C GLY A 320 8.12 -12.27 -11.42
N LEU A 321 9.16 -11.61 -11.92
CA LEU A 321 10.37 -11.36 -11.13
C LEU A 321 10.05 -10.55 -9.86
N ASN A 322 9.33 -9.43 -9.99
CA ASN A 322 8.97 -8.57 -8.86
C ASN A 322 8.07 -9.27 -7.84
N LEU A 323 7.15 -10.10 -8.32
CA LEU A 323 6.30 -10.96 -7.48
C LEU A 323 7.13 -11.95 -6.68
N CYS A 324 8.09 -12.61 -7.34
CA CYS A 324 8.99 -13.54 -6.67
C CYS A 324 9.80 -12.84 -5.56
N LEU A 325 10.40 -11.69 -5.84
CA LEU A 325 11.15 -10.90 -4.86
C LEU A 325 10.27 -10.45 -3.69
N SER A 326 9.03 -10.05 -3.96
CA SER A 326 8.05 -9.67 -2.94
C SER A 326 7.68 -10.85 -2.03
N PHE A 327 7.58 -12.07 -2.58
CA PHE A 327 7.32 -13.29 -1.80
C PHE A 327 8.51 -13.67 -0.91
N LEU A 328 9.75 -13.44 -1.39
CA LEU A 328 10.95 -13.58 -0.54
C LEU A 328 10.94 -12.58 0.62
N GLU A 329 10.59 -11.32 0.37
CA GLU A 329 10.43 -10.33 1.44
C GLU A 329 9.33 -10.74 2.44
N LEU A 330 8.17 -11.19 1.98
CA LEU A 330 7.10 -11.69 2.84
C LEU A 330 7.56 -12.88 3.68
N SER A 331 8.36 -13.78 3.10
CA SER A 331 8.89 -14.95 3.80
C SER A 331 9.92 -14.62 4.89
N ILE A 332 10.48 -13.41 4.89
CA ILE A 332 11.32 -12.88 5.98
C ILE A 332 10.46 -12.39 7.16
N LEU A 333 9.22 -11.95 6.91
CA LEU A 333 8.27 -11.46 7.92
C LEU A 333 7.58 -12.58 8.72
N ARG A 334 8.29 -13.70 8.97
CA ARG A 334 7.84 -15.04 9.43
C ARG A 334 6.79 -15.15 10.55
N ASN A 335 6.49 -14.08 11.27
CA ASN A 335 5.65 -14.07 12.47
C ASN A 335 4.47 -13.09 12.40
N VAL A 336 4.13 -12.59 11.21
CA VAL A 336 2.96 -11.72 11.03
C VAL A 336 1.79 -12.61 10.60
N GLU A 337 0.76 -12.72 11.42
CA GLU A 337 -0.53 -13.20 10.95
C GLU A 337 -1.06 -12.19 9.93
N PHE A 338 -0.87 -12.50 8.64
CA PHE A 338 -1.40 -11.69 7.57
C PHE A 338 -2.89 -11.99 7.45
N GLU A 339 -3.75 -11.05 7.84
CA GLU A 339 -5.05 -11.00 7.21
C GLU A 339 -4.82 -10.80 5.70
N LEU A 340 -5.31 -11.73 4.88
CA LEU A 340 -5.23 -11.69 3.41
C LEU A 340 -5.66 -10.32 2.84
N ASN A 341 -6.51 -9.61 3.57
CA ASN A 341 -6.98 -8.27 3.23
C ASN A 341 -5.85 -7.23 3.25
N TYR A 342 -4.89 -7.28 4.18
CA TYR A 342 -3.84 -6.26 4.29
C TYR A 342 -2.62 -6.49 3.39
N LEU A 343 -2.54 -7.63 2.69
CA LEU A 343 -1.49 -7.88 1.68
C LEU A 343 -1.53 -6.88 0.52
N ILE A 344 -2.69 -6.29 0.23
CA ILE A 344 -2.81 -5.20 -0.75
C ILE A 344 -1.89 -4.02 -0.38
N LEU A 345 -1.73 -3.72 0.90
CA LEU A 345 -0.88 -2.61 1.35
C LEU A 345 0.61 -2.96 1.20
N PHE A 346 0.96 -4.22 1.46
CA PHE A 346 2.31 -4.73 1.23
C PHE A 346 2.67 -4.74 -0.26
N PHE A 347 1.82 -5.28 -1.13
CA PHE A 347 2.07 -5.27 -2.56
C PHE A 347 2.02 -3.85 -3.15
N GLY A 348 1.16 -2.99 -2.61
CA GLY A 348 1.04 -1.59 -3.00
C GLY A 348 2.32 -0.77 -2.85
N SER A 349 3.24 -1.17 -1.98
CA SER A 349 4.55 -0.52 -1.82
C SER A 349 5.67 -1.13 -2.66
N ARG A 350 5.43 -2.24 -3.36
CA ARG A 350 6.42 -2.95 -4.21
C ARG A 350 6.13 -2.82 -5.71
N PHE A 351 4.87 -2.78 -6.11
CA PHE A 351 4.50 -2.72 -7.53
C PHE A 351 4.28 -1.29 -8.03
N SER A 352 4.53 -1.07 -9.32
CA SER A 352 4.44 0.23 -9.97
C SER A 352 3.09 0.46 -10.66
N LYS A 353 2.28 -0.58 -10.84
CA LYS A 353 0.97 -0.49 -11.47
C LYS A 353 -0.16 -1.01 -10.56
N PRO A 354 -1.34 -0.35 -10.52
CA PRO A 354 -2.49 -0.81 -9.76
C PRO A 354 -2.92 -2.26 -10.06
N GLU A 355 -2.94 -2.62 -11.34
CA GLU A 355 -3.29 -3.96 -11.82
C GLU A 355 -2.30 -5.04 -11.34
N GLU A 356 -1.01 -4.72 -11.23
CA GLU A 356 0.01 -5.62 -10.67
C GLU A 356 -0.24 -5.89 -9.18
N VAL A 357 -0.65 -4.86 -8.41
CA VAL A 357 -0.98 -5.02 -6.98
C VAL A 357 -2.15 -5.99 -6.80
N ILE A 358 -3.22 -5.83 -7.60
CA ILE A 358 -4.39 -6.71 -7.53
C ILE A 358 -4.03 -8.12 -8.00
N MET A 359 -3.30 -8.25 -9.10
CA MET A 359 -2.83 -9.54 -9.62
C MET A 359 -1.97 -10.28 -8.59
N ALA A 360 -1.05 -9.59 -7.90
CA ALA A 360 -0.21 -10.19 -6.86
C ALA A 360 -1.04 -10.73 -5.69
N ARG A 361 -2.03 -9.95 -5.24
CA ARG A 361 -2.98 -10.36 -4.19
C ARG A 361 -3.81 -11.57 -4.63
N ASP A 362 -4.33 -11.58 -5.85
CA ASP A 362 -5.14 -12.67 -6.36
C ASP A 362 -4.30 -13.94 -6.54
N ILE A 363 -3.09 -13.85 -7.09
CA ILE A 363 -2.16 -14.99 -7.17
C ILE A 363 -1.88 -15.54 -5.77
N PHE A 364 -1.56 -14.67 -4.80
CA PHE A 364 -1.32 -15.10 -3.43
C PHE A 364 -2.55 -15.84 -2.86
N LYS A 365 -3.75 -15.27 -3.02
CA LYS A 365 -5.02 -15.85 -2.55
C LYS A 365 -5.35 -17.20 -3.20
N LEU A 366 -5.02 -17.39 -4.47
CA LEU A 366 -5.29 -18.64 -5.18
C LEU A 366 -4.35 -19.78 -4.81
N ILE A 367 -3.15 -19.44 -4.31
CA ILE A 367 -2.16 -20.41 -3.83
C ILE A 367 -2.40 -20.72 -2.35
N THR A 368 -2.87 -19.75 -1.56
CA THR A 368 -3.23 -19.98 -0.16
C THR A 368 -4.41 -20.94 -0.03
N SER A 369 -4.22 -22.05 0.68
CA SER A 369 -5.30 -22.82 1.31
C SER A 369 -5.23 -22.65 2.82
N SER A 370 -6.26 -23.09 3.54
CA SER A 370 -6.20 -23.20 5.00
C SER A 370 -4.96 -24.00 5.41
N GLU A 371 -4.19 -23.48 6.38
CA GLU A 371 -3.04 -24.13 7.02
C GLU A 371 -1.69 -24.14 6.27
N ILE A 372 -1.43 -23.20 5.35
CA ILE A 372 -0.12 -23.07 4.68
C ILE A 372 0.59 -21.75 5.06
N THR A 373 1.87 -21.84 5.42
CA THR A 373 2.72 -20.68 5.74
C THR A 373 3.15 -19.90 4.49
N VAL A 374 3.51 -18.63 4.65
CA VAL A 374 4.05 -17.78 3.56
C VAL A 374 5.27 -18.38 2.87
N SER A 375 6.16 -19.03 3.64
CA SER A 375 7.34 -19.70 3.10
C SER A 375 6.98 -20.91 2.23
N GLU A 376 5.94 -21.65 2.60
CA GLU A 376 5.44 -22.78 1.81
C GLU A 376 4.71 -22.30 0.54
N ILE A 377 3.90 -21.24 0.63
CA ILE A 377 3.29 -20.58 -0.54
C ILE A 377 4.36 -20.15 -1.53
N THR A 378 5.43 -19.53 -1.03
CA THR A 378 6.58 -19.13 -1.82
C THR A 378 7.24 -20.33 -2.48
N ALA A 379 7.55 -21.38 -1.72
CA ALA A 379 8.16 -22.58 -2.27
C ALA A 379 7.27 -23.27 -3.33
N LEU A 380 5.95 -23.35 -3.09
CA LEU A 380 4.97 -23.89 -4.04
C LEU A 380 4.96 -23.11 -5.37
N LEU A 381 4.91 -21.77 -5.30
CA LEU A 381 4.94 -20.93 -6.51
C LEU A 381 6.23 -21.14 -7.30
N LEU A 382 7.36 -21.21 -6.61
CA LEU A 382 8.68 -21.31 -7.24
C LEU A 382 8.91 -22.68 -7.89
N TYR A 383 8.58 -23.78 -7.19
CA TYR A 383 9.07 -25.12 -7.56
C TYR A 383 7.98 -26.13 -7.91
N ASN A 384 6.71 -25.89 -7.56
CA ASN A 384 5.64 -26.85 -7.86
C ASN A 384 4.95 -26.53 -9.20
N GLU A 385 5.28 -27.31 -10.23
CA GLU A 385 4.71 -27.13 -11.57
C GLU A 385 3.21 -27.42 -11.62
N SER A 386 2.71 -28.38 -10.83
CA SER A 386 1.26 -28.66 -10.77
C SER A 386 0.49 -27.48 -10.16
N THR A 387 1.05 -26.83 -9.13
CA THR A 387 0.50 -25.60 -8.56
C THR A 387 0.50 -24.48 -9.60
N PHE A 388 1.58 -24.34 -10.38
CA PHE A 388 1.65 -23.31 -11.43
C PHE A 388 0.66 -23.56 -12.58
N ILE A 389 0.47 -24.81 -13.02
CA ILE A 389 -0.52 -25.17 -14.03
C ILE A 389 -1.94 -24.85 -13.53
N SER A 390 -2.26 -25.21 -12.28
CA SER A 390 -3.53 -24.85 -11.65
C SER A 390 -3.69 -23.32 -11.56
N LEU A 391 -2.65 -22.59 -11.16
CA LEU A 391 -2.68 -21.13 -11.06
C LEU A 391 -2.97 -20.49 -12.44
N LYS A 392 -2.29 -20.94 -13.50
CA LYS A 392 -2.52 -20.47 -14.88
C LYS A 392 -4.00 -20.58 -15.27
N SER A 393 -4.59 -21.75 -15.03
CA SER A 393 -6.00 -22.00 -15.36
C SER A 393 -6.94 -21.10 -14.56
N LYS A 394 -6.72 -20.96 -13.24
CA LYS A 394 -7.54 -20.11 -12.38
C LYS A 394 -7.44 -18.63 -12.75
N ILE A 395 -6.23 -18.13 -13.00
CA ILE A 395 -6.02 -16.73 -13.41
C ILE A 395 -6.62 -16.46 -14.79
N PHE A 396 -6.48 -17.38 -15.74
CA PHE A 396 -7.15 -17.26 -17.03
C PHE A 396 -8.68 -17.19 -16.87
N SER A 397 -9.27 -18.01 -16.00
CA SER A 397 -10.71 -17.95 -15.72
C SER A 397 -11.15 -16.67 -14.98
N LEU A 398 -10.29 -16.06 -14.18
CA LEU A 398 -10.60 -14.87 -13.39
C LEU A 398 -10.44 -13.57 -14.19
N HIS A 399 -9.38 -13.50 -15.00
CA HIS A 399 -8.89 -12.26 -15.61
C HIS A 399 -8.71 -12.34 -17.14
N ASN A 400 -8.97 -13.50 -17.77
CA ASN A 400 -8.74 -13.75 -19.20
C ASN A 400 -7.32 -13.47 -19.69
N VAL A 401 -6.32 -13.62 -18.81
CA VAL A 401 -4.92 -13.37 -19.14
C VAL A 401 -4.08 -14.63 -19.04
N ASN A 402 -3.14 -14.75 -19.97
CA ASN A 402 -2.19 -15.85 -20.01
C ASN A 402 -0.91 -15.47 -19.25
N ILE A 403 -0.71 -16.08 -18.08
CA ILE A 403 0.48 -15.87 -17.24
C ILE A 403 1.60 -16.89 -17.49
N SER A 404 1.64 -17.53 -18.67
CA SER A 404 2.63 -18.58 -18.96
C SER A 404 4.08 -18.09 -18.82
N SER A 405 4.35 -16.82 -19.13
CA SER A 405 5.67 -16.20 -19.01
C SER A 405 6.03 -15.75 -17.59
N LEU A 406 5.13 -15.87 -16.60
CA LEU A 406 5.36 -15.43 -15.22
C LEU A 406 6.66 -15.98 -14.63
N LYS A 407 7.00 -17.24 -14.94
CA LYS A 407 8.17 -17.93 -14.36
C LYS A 407 9.44 -17.77 -15.19
N ASN A 408 9.41 -17.07 -16.33
CA ASN A 408 10.55 -16.98 -17.25
C ASN A 408 11.80 -16.38 -16.59
N ARG A 409 11.61 -15.44 -15.65
CA ARG A 409 12.70 -14.77 -14.91
C ARG A 409 12.85 -15.22 -13.45
N PHE A 410 12.20 -16.31 -13.05
CA PHE A 410 12.28 -16.79 -11.66
C PHE A 410 13.69 -17.25 -11.27
N SER A 411 14.52 -17.68 -12.22
CA SER A 411 15.92 -18.05 -11.96
C SER A 411 16.70 -16.91 -11.28
N GLU A 412 16.51 -15.66 -11.72
CA GLU A 412 17.16 -14.48 -11.13
C GLU A 412 16.78 -14.29 -9.66
N CYS A 413 15.51 -14.55 -9.32
CA CYS A 413 15.03 -14.49 -7.94
C CYS A 413 15.54 -15.68 -7.11
N ILE A 414 15.60 -16.88 -7.69
CA ILE A 414 16.14 -18.08 -7.03
C ILE A 414 17.63 -17.91 -6.70
N GLU A 415 18.39 -17.25 -7.56
CA GLU A 415 19.79 -16.91 -7.28
C GLU A 415 19.93 -16.10 -5.98
N LYS A 416 18.98 -15.19 -5.69
CA LYS A 416 18.97 -14.42 -4.44
C LYS A 416 18.81 -15.31 -3.21
N ILE A 417 18.01 -16.38 -3.27
CA ILE A 417 17.85 -17.33 -2.14
C ILE A 417 19.20 -17.89 -1.69
N ASN A 418 20.13 -18.11 -2.62
CA ASN A 418 21.45 -18.66 -2.32
C ASN A 418 22.44 -17.61 -1.79
N LEU A 419 22.21 -16.33 -2.04
CA LEU A 419 23.12 -15.23 -1.70
C LEU A 419 22.89 -14.68 -0.28
N TYR A 420 21.67 -14.79 0.26
CA TYR A 420 21.28 -14.12 1.51
C TYR A 420 20.93 -15.13 2.61
N GLN A 421 21.56 -15.00 3.77
CA GLN A 421 21.41 -15.95 4.88
C GLN A 421 20.00 -15.93 5.49
N GLU A 422 19.35 -14.77 5.51
CA GLU A 422 17.97 -14.58 5.95
C GLU A 422 16.95 -15.42 5.16
N LEU A 423 17.30 -15.86 3.95
CA LEU A 423 16.46 -16.71 3.09
C LEU A 423 16.76 -18.21 3.24
N ASN A 424 17.73 -18.61 4.09
CA ASN A 424 18.12 -20.02 4.26
C ASN A 424 16.98 -20.95 4.69
N GLY A 425 16.00 -20.44 5.43
CA GLY A 425 14.86 -21.27 5.82
C GLY A 425 13.90 -21.54 4.65
N ILE A 426 13.86 -20.67 3.64
CA ILE A 426 13.21 -20.97 2.34
C ILE A 426 14.06 -22.02 1.64
N ARG A 427 15.39 -21.83 1.58
CA ARG A 427 16.33 -22.79 0.97
C ARG A 427 16.13 -24.23 1.46
N PHE A 428 15.93 -24.44 2.76
CA PHE A 428 15.69 -25.79 3.29
C PHE A 428 14.39 -26.42 2.76
N LEU A 429 13.30 -25.64 2.73
CA LEU A 429 12.01 -26.09 2.19
C LEU A 429 12.08 -26.29 0.67
N THR A 430 12.80 -25.44 -0.04
CA THR A 430 12.97 -25.52 -1.49
C THR A 430 13.88 -26.68 -1.89
N ASP A 431 14.97 -26.93 -1.16
CA ASP A 431 15.84 -28.10 -1.35
C ASP A 431 15.06 -29.40 -1.09
N PHE A 432 14.19 -29.42 -0.08
CA PHE A 432 13.31 -30.55 0.19
C PHE A 432 12.30 -30.80 -0.95
N GLN A 433 11.63 -29.74 -1.43
CA GLN A 433 10.66 -29.83 -2.52
C GLN A 433 11.34 -30.21 -3.85
N GLU A 434 12.50 -29.66 -4.17
CA GLU A 434 13.27 -29.99 -5.37
C GLU A 434 13.73 -31.46 -5.34
N ARG A 435 14.23 -31.93 -4.18
CA ARG A 435 14.59 -33.35 -3.98
C ARG A 435 13.37 -34.26 -4.12
N SER A 436 12.22 -33.83 -3.60
CA SER A 436 10.96 -34.59 -3.69
C SER A 436 10.43 -34.66 -5.12
N ALA A 437 10.46 -33.54 -5.86
CA ALA A 437 10.11 -33.49 -7.28
C ALA A 437 11.04 -34.35 -8.14
N LYS A 438 12.35 -34.33 -7.88
CA LYS A 438 13.33 -35.21 -8.54
C LYS A 438 13.09 -36.69 -8.23
N ARG A 439 12.71 -37.04 -6.99
CA ARG A 439 12.35 -38.43 -6.60
C ARG A 439 11.07 -38.89 -7.29
N ASN A 440 10.03 -38.06 -7.34
CA ASN A 440 8.78 -38.37 -8.02
C ASN A 440 9.00 -38.53 -9.54
N ASN A 441 9.78 -37.65 -10.17
CA ASN A 441 10.19 -37.79 -11.58
C ASN A 441 10.99 -39.06 -11.86
N ARG A 442 11.89 -39.48 -10.94
CA ARG A 442 12.62 -40.76 -11.09
C ARG A 442 11.67 -41.96 -10.97
N ASN A 443 10.73 -41.92 -10.03
CA ASN A 443 9.73 -42.98 -9.85
C ASN A 443 8.74 -43.03 -11.03
N GLU A 444 8.36 -41.89 -11.61
CA GLU A 444 7.56 -41.84 -12.84
C GLU A 444 8.34 -42.31 -14.06
N ARG A 445 9.60 -41.91 -14.24
CA ARG A 445 10.47 -42.45 -15.31
C ARG A 445 10.69 -43.96 -15.16
N TYR A 446 10.82 -44.46 -13.93
CA TYR A 446 10.94 -45.88 -13.65
C TYR A 446 9.62 -46.62 -13.93
N LYS A 447 8.48 -46.10 -13.47
CA LYS A 447 7.13 -46.63 -13.81
C LYS A 447 6.86 -46.61 -15.31
N ASN A 448 7.25 -45.54 -16.02
CA ASN A 448 7.08 -45.43 -17.47
C ASN A 448 8.05 -46.35 -18.22
N ARG A 449 9.28 -46.58 -17.72
CA ARG A 449 10.19 -47.62 -18.24
C ARG A 449 9.69 -49.04 -18.00
N ILE A 450 9.05 -49.29 -16.86
CA ILE A 450 8.40 -50.57 -16.58
C ILE A 450 7.21 -50.76 -17.52
N ARG A 451 6.33 -49.76 -17.62
CA ARG A 451 5.19 -49.80 -18.55
C ARG A 451 5.62 -49.96 -20.01
N SER A 452 6.71 -49.32 -20.45
CA SER A 452 7.21 -49.50 -21.81
C SER A 452 7.87 -50.87 -22.01
N LYS A 453 8.58 -51.41 -21.02
CA LYS A 453 9.14 -52.79 -21.07
C LYS A 453 8.07 -53.88 -21.07
N TYR A 454 6.95 -53.66 -20.40
CA TYR A 454 5.83 -54.62 -20.32
C TYR A 454 4.65 -54.26 -21.25
N SER A 455 4.85 -53.31 -22.18
CA SER A 455 3.81 -52.92 -23.16
C SER A 455 3.47 -54.01 -24.19
N PHE A 456 4.26 -55.10 -24.23
CA PHE A 456 4.02 -56.26 -25.09
C PHE A 456 3.37 -57.46 -24.37
N MET A 457 2.87 -57.28 -23.13
CA MET A 457 2.12 -58.31 -22.38
C MET A 457 0.68 -57.91 -22.06
N LEU A 458 0.08 -57.03 -22.88
CA LEU A 458 -1.36 -56.79 -22.93
C LEU A 458 -1.90 -57.13 -24.31
#